data_AF-A0A961QSC1-F1
#
_entry.id   AF-A0A961QSC1-F1
#
_cell.length_a   1.000
_cell.length_b   1.000
_cell.length_c   1.000
_cell.angle_alpha   90.00
_cell.angle_beta   90.00
_cell.angle_gamma   90.00
#
_symmetry.space_group_name_H-M   'P 1'
#
loop_
_entity.id
_entity.type
_entity.pdbx_description
1 polymer ?
#
loop_
_entity_poly.entity_id
_entity_poly.type
_entity_poly.pdbx_seq_one_letter_code
_entity_poly.pdbx_strand_id
1 'polypeptide(L)' 'LAGLPASIEAYRQGYAAYYERCRRGDSPPLRDPNAVVYLVPGVGMITFAKDKATARISGEFYV' A
#
# COMPACT_ATOMS: atom_id res chain seq x y z
N LEU A 1 1.62 -19.42 -4.59
CA LEU A 1 1.49 -17.96 -4.86
C LEU A 1 0.31 -17.59 -5.77
N ALA A 2 -0.59 -18.52 -6.14
CA ALA A 2 -1.65 -18.27 -7.15
C ALA A 2 -2.65 -17.15 -6.78
N GLY A 3 -2.86 -16.86 -5.49
CA GLY A 3 -3.81 -15.82 -5.05
C GLY A 3 -3.27 -14.39 -5.03
N LEU A 4 -1.96 -14.20 -5.18
CA LEU A 4 -1.32 -12.89 -4.98
C LEU A 4 -1.86 -11.80 -5.94
N PRO A 5 -2.03 -12.04 -7.26
CA PRO A 5 -2.59 -11.04 -8.16
C PRO A 5 -4.00 -10.59 -7.75
N ALA A 6 -4.85 -11.53 -7.33
CA ALA A 6 -6.21 -11.24 -6.89
C ALA A 6 -6.23 -10.44 -5.57
N SER A 7 -5.33 -10.76 -4.63
CA SER A 7 -5.19 -10.03 -3.37
C SER A 7 -4.72 -8.59 -3.60
N ILE A 8 -3.77 -8.37 -4.52
CA ILE A 8 -3.31 -7.01 -4.88
C ILE A 8 -4.46 -6.21 -5.50
N GLU A 9 -5.21 -6.81 -6.41
CA GLU A 9 -6.34 -6.14 -7.04
C GLU A 9 -7.45 -5.79 -6.04
N ALA A 10 -7.79 -6.72 -5.15
CA ALA A 10 -8.75 -6.48 -4.07
C ALA A 10 -8.30 -5.33 -3.15
N TYR A 11 -7.00 -5.23 -2.84
CA TYR A 11 -6.47 -4.12 -2.06
C TYR A 11 -6.66 -2.77 -2.78
N ARG A 12 -6.28 -2.69 -4.06
CA ARG A 12 -6.43 -1.47 -4.87
C ARG A 12 -7.88 -0.99 -4.92
N GLN A 13 -8.81 -1.92 -5.16
CA GLN A 13 -10.25 -1.64 -5.19
C GLN A 13 -10.74 -1.16 -3.81
N GLY A 14 -10.32 -1.82 -2.73
CA GLY A 14 -10.66 -1.42 -1.37
C GLY A 14 -10.16 -0.02 -1.02
N TYR A 15 -8.94 0.33 -1.42
CA TYR A 15 -8.36 1.65 -1.20
C TYR A 15 -9.11 2.74 -1.97
N ALA A 16 -9.41 2.51 -3.25
CA ALA A 16 -10.21 3.44 -4.05
C ALA A 16 -11.63 3.63 -3.47
N ALA A 17 -12.30 2.56 -3.06
CA ALA A 17 -13.62 2.62 -2.45
C ALA A 17 -13.62 3.36 -1.10
N TYR A 18 -12.56 3.20 -0.30
CA TYR A 18 -12.36 3.99 0.91
C TYR A 18 -12.21 5.48 0.59
N TYR A 19 -11.36 5.82 -0.37
CA TYR A 19 -11.14 7.21 -0.77
C TYR A 19 -12.42 7.88 -1.26
N GLU A 20 -13.19 7.24 -2.15
CA GLU A 20 -14.45 7.83 -2.66
C GLU A 20 -15.48 8.06 -1.55
N ARG A 21 -15.55 7.17 -0.56
CA ARG A 21 -16.46 7.32 0.58
C ARG A 21 -16.04 8.42 1.56
N CYS A 22 -14.74 8.65 1.70
CA CYS A 22 -14.19 9.49 2.76
C CYS A 22 -13.60 10.82 2.28
N ARG A 23 -13.40 11.01 0.97
CA ARG A 23 -12.89 12.26 0.40
C ARG A 23 -13.87 13.41 0.67
N ARG A 24 -13.28 14.58 0.93
CA ARG A 24 -13.96 15.86 1.12
C ARG A 24 -13.58 16.80 -0.03
N GLY A 25 -14.23 17.96 -0.11
CA GLY A 25 -13.98 18.92 -1.19
C GLY A 25 -12.54 19.41 -1.29
N ASP A 26 -11.81 19.39 -0.18
CA ASP A 26 -10.41 19.79 -0.04
C ASP A 26 -9.43 18.61 0.05
N SER A 27 -9.91 17.37 -0.10
CA SER A 27 -9.04 16.21 -0.05
C SER A 27 -8.11 16.15 -1.27
N PRO A 28 -6.82 15.79 -1.07
CA PRO A 28 -5.90 15.59 -2.18
C PRO A 28 -6.34 14.41 -3.05
N PRO A 29 -5.95 14.36 -4.33
CA PRO A 29 -6.24 13.23 -5.21
C PRO A 29 -5.80 11.88 -4.64
N LEU A 30 -6.48 10.82 -5.06
CA LEU A 30 -6.07 9.44 -4.75
C LEU A 30 -4.61 9.23 -5.17
N ARG A 31 -3.78 8.74 -4.24
CA ARG A 31 -2.38 8.41 -4.49
C ARG A 31 -2.25 7.09 -5.25
N ASP A 32 -1.01 6.71 -5.57
CA ASP A 32 -0.71 5.37 -6.11
C ASP A 32 -1.38 4.30 -5.21
N PRO A 33 -2.29 3.47 -5.77
CA PRO A 33 -3.03 2.49 -4.99
C PRO A 33 -2.23 1.22 -4.67
N ASN A 34 -0.94 1.18 -5.00
CA ASN A 34 -0.04 0.11 -4.61
C ASN A 34 0.38 0.25 -3.14
N ALA A 35 0.31 -0.85 -2.39
CA ALA A 35 0.80 -0.88 -1.03
C ALA A 35 2.31 -0.63 -1.00
N VAL A 36 2.76 0.11 0.02
CA VAL A 36 4.19 0.34 0.34
C VAL A 36 4.72 -0.76 1.25
N VAL A 37 3.89 -1.32 2.12
CA VAL A 37 4.26 -2.34 3.12
C VAL A 37 3.56 -3.66 2.79
N TYR A 38 4.32 -4.75 2.74
CA TYR A 38 3.83 -6.11 2.53
C TYR A 38 4.30 -7.01 3.67
N LEU A 39 3.36 -7.77 4.24
CA LEU A 39 3.66 -8.79 5.24
C LEU A 39 3.66 -10.16 4.55
N VAL A 40 4.81 -10.81 4.53
CA VAL A 40 4.98 -12.10 3.86
C VAL A 40 5.22 -13.20 4.90
N PRO A 41 4.33 -14.20 4.99
CA PRO A 41 4.49 -15.32 5.92
C PRO A 41 5.84 -16.02 5.74
N GLY A 42 6.58 -16.22 6.84
CA GLY A 42 7.88 -16.88 6.83
C GLY A 42 9.06 -16.01 6.35
N VAL A 43 8.81 -14.78 5.91
CA VAL A 43 9.87 -13.84 5.46
C VAL A 43 9.90 -12.58 6.34
N GLY A 44 8.73 -12.04 6.69
CA GLY A 44 8.60 -10.81 7.47
C GLY A 44 8.04 -9.64 6.68
N MET A 45 8.32 -8.42 7.13
CA MET A 45 7.85 -7.18 6.51
C MET A 45 8.80 -6.74 5.40
N ILE A 46 8.25 -6.42 4.23
CA ILE A 46 8.98 -5.88 3.08
C ILE A 46 8.35 -4.53 2.72
N THR A 47 9.19 -3.51 2.54
CA THR A 47 8.76 -2.17 2.11
C THR A 47 9.28 -1.83 0.71
N PHE A 48 8.40 -1.27 -0.13
CA PHE A 48 8.74 -0.82 -1.48
C PHE A 48 8.51 0.68 -1.60
N ALA A 49 9.48 1.39 -2.18
CA ALA A 49 9.32 2.78 -2.58
C ALA A 49 10.11 3.05 -3.85
N LYS A 50 9.88 4.22 -4.45
CA LYS A 50 10.56 4.65 -5.67
C LYS A 50 12.08 4.77 -5.50
N ASP A 51 12.54 5.10 -4.30
CA ASP A 51 13.96 5.24 -3.97
C ASP A 51 14.30 4.56 -2.63
N LYS A 52 15.59 4.28 -2.46
CA LYS A 52 16.13 3.55 -1.30
C LYS A 52 15.88 4.26 0.03
N ALA A 53 15.93 5.60 0.07
CA ALA A 53 15.75 6.34 1.30
C ALA A 53 14.29 6.25 1.76
N THR A 54 13.34 6.46 0.86
CA THR A 54 11.90 6.34 1.13
C THR A 54 11.50 4.92 1.55
N ALA A 55 12.10 3.90 0.94
CA ALA A 55 11.84 2.49 1.30
C ALA A 55 12.32 2.19 2.73
N ARG A 56 13.52 2.67 3.09
CA ARG A 56 14.09 2.50 4.44
C ARG A 56 13.26 3.22 5.50
N ILE A 57 12.94 4.49 5.26
CA ILE A 57 12.10 5.29 6.18
C ILE A 57 10.76 4.58 6.41
N SER A 58 10.11 4.11 5.34
CA SER A 58 8.85 3.37 5.47
C SER A 58 8.96 2.09 6.29
N GLY A 59 10.11 1.40 6.26
CA GLY A 59 10.37 0.22 7.10
C GLY A 59 10.58 0.59 8.57
N GLU A 60 11.34 1.64 8.84
CA GLU A 60 11.63 2.11 10.22
C GLU A 60 10.38 2.65 10.93
N PHE A 61 9.38 3.16 10.21
CA PHE A 61 8.14 3.66 10.81
C PHE A 61 7.16 2.57 11.29
N TYR A 62 7.33 1.31 10.88
CA TYR A 62 6.40 0.22 11.17
C TYR A 62 7.02 -0.91 12.02
N VAL A 63 8.26 -0.76 12.47
CA VAL A 63 8.99 -1.70 13.34
C VAL A 63 9.13 -1.14 14.75
#